data_AF-A0A371QVS9-F1
#
_entry.id   AF-A0A371QVS9-F1
#
_cell.length_a   1.000
_cell.length_b   1.000
_cell.length_c   1.000
_cell.angle_alpha   90.00
_cell.angle_beta   90.00
_cell.angle_gamma   90.00
#
_symmetry.space_group_name_H-M   'P 1'
#
loop_
_entity.id
_entity.type
_entity.pdbx_description
1 polymer ?
#
loop_
_entity_poly.entity_id
_entity_poly.type
_entity_poly.pdbx_seq_one_letter_code
_entity_poly.pdbx_strand_id
1 'polypeptide(L)'
;MYKNAAGKAFQAVKAYLAAVAAEKREALAQYYPGERTVQKKKVAVIDLLIAYMPTTRMKEVAARLGDRELELVVEKALDLHQFQYNGLDREGVFSRYTTLEIVERDVKDVVEFVKRRIKSGT
;
A
#
# COMPACT_ATOMS: atom_id res chain seq x y z
N MET A 1 7.36 17.35 10.23
CA MET A 1 5.90 17.21 9.97
C MET A 1 5.61 16.37 8.72
N TYR A 2 6.10 16.75 7.54
CA TYR A 2 5.83 16.06 6.26
C TYR A 2 6.21 14.56 6.23
N LYS A 3 7.39 14.17 6.74
CA LYS A 3 7.80 12.75 6.82
C LYS A 3 6.79 11.91 7.62
N ASN A 4 6.31 12.41 8.76
CA ASN A 4 5.30 11.72 9.58
C ASN A 4 3.95 11.65 8.88
N ALA A 5 3.55 12.71 8.16
CA ALA A 5 2.32 12.72 7.38
C ALA A 5 2.37 11.68 6.25
N ALA A 6 3.48 11.63 5.50
CA ALA A 6 3.74 10.63 4.46
C ALA A 6 3.68 9.20 5.01
N GLY A 7 4.34 8.95 6.16
CA GLY A 7 4.29 7.65 6.82
C GLY A 7 2.87 7.22 7.21
N LYS A 8 2.07 8.12 7.79
CA LYS A 8 0.66 7.83 8.15
C LYS A 8 -0.21 7.60 6.92
N ALA A 9 -0.02 8.40 5.87
CA ALA A 9 -0.74 8.26 4.60
C ALA A 9 -0.44 6.92 3.93
N PHE A 10 0.84 6.51 3.91
CA PHE A 10 1.26 5.19 3.44
C PHE A 10 0.60 4.05 4.24
N GLN A 11 0.61 4.14 5.58
CA GLN A 11 -0.01 3.10 6.42
C GLN A 11 -1.52 2.98 6.16
N ALA A 12 -2.22 4.10 5.91
CA ALA A 12 -3.65 4.07 5.58
C ALA A 12 -3.91 3.30 4.27
N VAL A 13 -3.12 3.54 3.22
CA VAL A 13 -3.25 2.81 1.95
C VAL A 13 -2.87 1.34 2.11
N LYS A 14 -1.80 1.03 2.85
CA LYS A 14 -1.38 -0.34 3.14
C LYS A 14 -2.49 -1.13 3.87
N ALA A 15 -3.12 -0.52 4.87
CA ALA A 15 -4.24 -1.13 5.57
C ALA A 15 -5.46 -1.33 4.67
N TYR A 16 -5.81 -0.33 3.85
CA TYR A 16 -6.90 -0.44 2.89
C TYR A 16 -6.66 -1.55 1.86
N LEU A 17 -5.45 -1.64 1.29
CA LEU A 17 -5.07 -2.71 0.36
C LEU A 17 -5.18 -4.10 1.01
N ALA A 18 -4.77 -4.24 2.27
CA ALA A 18 -4.92 -5.47 3.03
C ALA A 18 -6.40 -5.85 3.21
N ALA A 19 -7.26 -4.88 3.54
CA ALA A 19 -8.69 -5.11 3.68
C ALA A 19 -9.34 -5.58 2.36
N VAL A 20 -9.07 -4.87 1.25
CA VAL A 20 -9.58 -5.27 -0.08
C VAL A 20 -9.03 -6.63 -0.52
N ALA A 21 -7.76 -6.94 -0.22
CA ALA A 21 -7.19 -8.24 -0.49
C ALA A 21 -7.83 -9.36 0.34
N ALA A 22 -8.24 -9.07 1.58
CA ALA A 22 -9.01 -10.00 2.43
C ALA A 22 -10.40 -10.28 1.85
N GLU A 23 -11.10 -9.25 1.35
CA GLU A 23 -12.41 -9.42 0.69
C GLU A 23 -12.31 -10.24 -0.60
N LYS A 24 -11.17 -10.17 -1.31
CA LYS A 24 -10.92 -10.90 -2.56
C LYS A 24 -9.93 -12.05 -2.38
N ARG A 25 -9.84 -12.63 -1.18
CA ARG A 25 -8.84 -13.64 -0.82
C ARG A 25 -8.83 -14.82 -1.79
N GLU A 26 -9.98 -15.40 -2.10
CA GLU A 26 -10.10 -16.59 -2.95
C GLU A 26 -9.59 -16.31 -4.36
N ALA A 27 -9.95 -15.14 -4.91
CA ALA A 27 -9.49 -14.71 -6.23
C ALA A 27 -7.96 -14.49 -6.25
N LEU A 28 -7.37 -14.02 -5.15
CA LEU A 28 -5.93 -13.82 -5.04
C LEU A 28 -5.15 -15.11 -4.74
N ALA A 29 -5.77 -16.09 -4.07
CA ALA A 29 -5.11 -17.30 -3.61
C ALA A 29 -4.43 -18.08 -4.75
N GLN A 30 -5.00 -18.05 -5.95
CA GLN A 30 -4.42 -18.69 -7.14
C GLN A 30 -3.03 -18.17 -7.53
N TYR A 31 -2.71 -16.91 -7.18
CA TYR A 31 -1.41 -16.29 -7.46
C TYR A 31 -0.38 -16.51 -6.34
N TYR A 32 -0.84 -16.96 -5.16
CA TYR A 32 -0.01 -17.16 -3.98
C TYR A 32 -0.22 -18.57 -3.39
N PRO A 33 0.10 -19.64 -4.16
CA PRO A 33 -0.15 -21.00 -3.71
C PRO A 33 0.78 -21.41 -2.55
N GLY A 34 0.33 -22.42 -1.81
CA GLY A 34 1.11 -23.07 -0.76
C GLY A 34 0.85 -22.51 0.64
N GLU A 35 1.58 -23.10 1.59
CA GLU A 35 1.43 -22.84 3.02
C GLU A 35 2.81 -22.61 3.66
N ARG A 36 2.85 -21.87 4.75
CA ARG A 36 4.02 -21.75 5.62
C ARG A 36 3.68 -22.11 7.05
N THR A 37 4.64 -22.69 7.75
CA THR A 37 4.50 -22.95 9.18
C THR A 37 4.79 -21.68 9.96
N VAL A 38 3.78 -21.17 10.67
CA VAL A 38 3.88 -20.04 11.58
C VAL A 38 3.39 -20.50 12.95
N GLN A 39 4.24 -20.38 13.98
CA GLN A 39 3.92 -20.81 15.35
C GLN A 39 3.33 -22.23 15.44
N LYS A 40 3.95 -23.20 14.74
CA LYS A 40 3.52 -24.61 14.64
C LYS A 40 2.18 -24.85 13.93
N LYS A 41 1.59 -23.85 13.27
CA LYS A 41 0.39 -23.99 12.42
C LYS A 41 0.76 -23.76 10.97
N LYS A 42 0.19 -24.56 10.05
CA LYS A 42 0.26 -24.26 8.62
C LYS A 42 -0.74 -23.15 8.30
N VAL A 43 -0.28 -22.12 7.62
CA VAL A 43 -1.08 -20.96 7.21
C VAL A 43 -0.86 -20.72 5.72
N ALA A 44 -1.93 -20.48 4.96
CA ALA A 44 -1.80 -20.21 3.54
C ALA A 44 -0.95 -18.95 3.29
N VAL A 45 -0.15 -18.96 2.22
CA VAL A 45 0.71 -17.81 1.89
C VAL A 45 -0.11 -16.54 1.69
N ILE A 46 -1.28 -16.64 1.05
CA ILE A 46 -2.20 -15.50 0.87
C ILE A 46 -2.65 -14.88 2.19
N ASP A 47 -2.91 -15.69 3.23
CA ASP A 47 -3.35 -15.17 4.53
C ASP A 47 -2.22 -14.40 5.23
N LEU A 48 -0.98 -14.90 5.12
CA LEU A 48 0.18 -14.19 5.63
C LEU A 48 0.44 -12.89 4.84
N LEU A 49 0.24 -12.92 3.52
CA LEU A 49 0.38 -11.74 2.68
C LEU A 49 -0.65 -10.68 3.04
N ILE A 50 -1.91 -11.05 3.26
CA ILE A 50 -2.98 -10.14 3.70
C ILE A 50 -2.66 -9.58 5.08
N ALA A 51 -2.28 -10.43 6.04
CA ALA A 51 -2.04 -10.03 7.41
C ALA A 51 -0.87 -9.05 7.56
N TYR A 52 0.23 -9.26 6.83
CA TYR A 52 1.42 -8.41 6.94
C TYR A 52 1.46 -7.28 5.90
N MET A 53 0.78 -7.45 4.77
CA MET A 53 0.85 -6.65 3.55
C MET A 53 2.26 -6.10 3.29
N PRO A 54 3.24 -6.95 2.96
CA PRO A 54 4.63 -6.52 2.81
C PRO A 54 4.75 -5.41 1.77
N THR A 55 5.50 -4.33 2.06
CA THR A 55 5.66 -3.19 1.14
C THR A 55 6.13 -3.64 -0.25
N THR A 56 7.03 -4.63 -0.30
CA THR A 56 7.56 -5.21 -1.55
C THR A 56 6.53 -5.93 -2.40
N ARG A 57 5.35 -6.26 -1.85
CA ARG A 57 4.26 -6.97 -2.53
C ARG A 57 3.08 -6.08 -2.86
N MET A 58 2.99 -4.86 -2.32
CA MET A 58 1.82 -3.99 -2.48
C MET A 58 1.49 -3.72 -3.96
N LYS A 59 2.51 -3.40 -4.78
CA LYS A 59 2.33 -3.16 -6.22
C LYS A 59 1.72 -4.37 -6.94
N GLU A 60 2.29 -5.55 -6.66
CA GLU A 60 1.84 -6.81 -7.26
C GLU A 60 0.39 -7.10 -6.87
N VAL A 61 0.06 -7.01 -5.58
CA VAL A 61 -1.30 -7.26 -5.07
C VAL A 61 -2.30 -6.29 -5.67
N ALA A 62 -1.98 -4.99 -5.74
CA ALA A 62 -2.86 -3.98 -6.32
C ALA A 62 -3.17 -4.28 -7.80
N ALA A 63 -2.16 -4.63 -8.59
CA ALA A 63 -2.34 -5.01 -9.99
C ALA A 63 -3.23 -6.26 -10.14
N ARG A 64 -3.08 -7.26 -9.25
CA ARG A 64 -3.91 -8.48 -9.26
C ARG A 64 -5.37 -8.24 -8.88
N LEU A 65 -5.66 -7.18 -8.13
CA LEU A 65 -7.04 -6.80 -7.78
C LEU A 65 -7.81 -6.15 -8.95
N GLY A 66 -7.11 -5.71 -10.00
CA GLY A 66 -7.69 -5.16 -11.23
C GLY A 66 -8.29 -3.76 -11.10
N ASP A 67 -8.10 -3.09 -9.96
CA ASP A 67 -8.58 -1.73 -9.72
C ASP A 67 -7.48 -0.72 -10.05
N ARG A 68 -7.58 -0.10 -11.23
CA ARG A 68 -6.59 0.85 -11.76
C ARG A 68 -6.39 2.06 -10.84
N GLU A 69 -7.45 2.53 -10.18
CA GLU A 69 -7.32 3.67 -9.29
C GLU A 69 -6.57 3.29 -8.01
N LEU A 70 -6.87 2.12 -7.45
CA LEU A 70 -6.14 1.58 -6.30
C LEU A 70 -4.66 1.34 -6.64
N GLU A 71 -4.37 0.80 -7.83
CA GLU A 71 -3.00 0.59 -8.30
C GLU A 71 -2.19 1.90 -8.33
N LEU A 72 -2.75 2.96 -8.91
CA LEU A 72 -2.10 4.28 -8.95
C LEU A 72 -1.90 4.88 -7.54
N VAL A 73 -2.87 4.70 -6.65
CA VAL A 73 -2.78 5.18 -5.26
C VAL A 73 -1.72 4.40 -4.47
N VAL A 74 -1.57 3.10 -4.74
CA VAL A 74 -0.51 2.27 -4.14
C VAL A 74 0.87 2.74 -4.60
N GLU A 75 1.06 3.10 -5.88
CA GLU A 75 2.32 3.69 -6.34
C GLU A 75 2.66 4.98 -5.60
N LYS A 76 1.69 5.91 -5.48
CA LYS A 76 1.88 7.15 -4.69
C LYS A 76 2.24 6.84 -3.23
N ALA A 77 1.59 5.86 -2.62
CA ALA A 77 1.88 5.46 -1.26
C ALA A 77 3.30 4.89 -1.11
N LEU A 78 3.78 4.12 -2.09
CA LEU A 78 5.15 3.60 -2.11
C LEU A 78 6.18 4.73 -2.26
N ASP A 79 5.89 5.74 -3.08
CA ASP A 79 6.74 6.93 -3.19
C ASP A 79 6.78 7.71 -1.85
N LEU A 80 5.62 7.91 -1.20
CA LEU A 80 5.54 8.52 0.14
C LEU A 80 6.30 7.70 1.20
N HIS A 81 6.28 6.37 1.08
CA HIS A 81 7.03 5.48 1.96
C HIS A 81 8.54 5.70 1.83
N GLN A 82 9.06 5.90 0.61
CA GLN A 82 10.47 6.22 0.38
C GLN A 82 10.81 7.60 0.94
N PHE A 83 9.97 8.60 0.65
CA PHE A 83 10.15 9.97 1.16
C PHE A 83 10.25 10.05 2.68
N GLN A 84 9.47 9.25 3.43
CA GLN A 84 9.48 9.34 4.89
C GLN A 84 10.88 9.04 5.48
N TYR A 85 11.65 8.18 4.83
CA TYR A 85 13.01 7.84 5.23
C TYR A 85 14.01 8.85 4.63
N ASN A 86 13.94 9.06 3.32
CA ASN A 86 14.97 9.75 2.55
C ASN A 86 14.79 11.28 2.53
N GLY A 87 13.57 11.79 2.69
CA GLY A 87 13.24 13.21 2.55
C GLY A 87 13.17 13.65 1.08
N LEU A 88 13.32 14.96 0.86
CA LEU A 88 13.43 15.50 -0.49
C LEU A 88 14.73 15.03 -1.10
N ASP A 89 14.65 14.65 -2.37
CA ASP A 89 15.81 14.25 -3.14
C ASP A 89 15.81 15.02 -4.45
N ARG A 90 16.75 15.96 -4.56
CA ARG A 90 16.91 16.78 -5.77
C ARG A 90 17.55 15.98 -6.91
N GLU A 91 18.30 14.93 -6.59
CA GLU A 91 18.91 14.04 -7.57
C GLU A 91 17.91 12.96 -8.03
N GLY A 92 16.88 12.70 -7.23
CA GLY A 92 15.80 11.77 -7.55
C GLY A 92 16.19 10.29 -7.44
N VAL A 93 17.29 10.00 -6.74
CA VAL A 93 17.90 8.67 -6.67
C VAL A 93 17.18 7.77 -5.65
N PHE A 94 16.77 8.33 -4.51
CA PHE A 94 16.18 7.64 -3.38
C PHE A 94 14.74 8.08 -3.07
N SER A 95 14.29 9.20 -3.63
CA SER A 95 12.93 9.72 -3.48
C SER A 95 12.53 10.44 -4.76
N ARG A 96 11.30 10.24 -5.23
CA ARG A 96 10.79 10.92 -6.42
C ARG A 96 10.31 12.36 -6.13
N TYR A 97 10.35 12.79 -4.87
CA TYR A 97 9.91 14.12 -4.46
C TYR A 97 11.05 15.13 -4.46
N THR A 98 10.94 16.11 -5.36
CA THR A 98 11.86 17.24 -5.47
C THR A 98 11.41 18.45 -4.64
N THR A 99 10.12 18.55 -4.32
CA THR A 99 9.55 19.64 -3.50
C THR A 99 8.51 19.16 -2.50
N LEU A 100 8.27 19.94 -1.44
CA LEU A 100 7.29 19.60 -0.39
C LEU A 100 5.83 19.76 -0.87
N GLU A 101 5.59 20.62 -1.85
CA GLU A 101 4.27 20.84 -2.43
C GLU A 101 3.75 19.56 -3.10
N ILE A 102 4.62 18.81 -3.79
CA ILE A 102 4.27 17.54 -4.41
C ILE A 102 3.98 16.49 -3.32
N VAL A 103 4.76 16.46 -2.23
CA VAL A 103 4.51 15.58 -1.08
C VAL A 103 3.14 15.88 -0.46
N GLU A 104 2.84 17.15 -0.21
CA GLU A 104 1.56 17.55 0.39
C GLU A 104 0.37 17.15 -0.50
N ARG A 105 0.50 17.35 -1.82
CA ARG A 105 -0.51 16.93 -2.79
C ARG A 105 -0.75 15.43 -2.73
N ASP A 106 0.30 14.61 -2.79
CA ASP A 106 0.15 13.16 -2.79
C ASP A 106 -0.38 12.64 -1.45
N VAL A 107 0.03 13.23 -0.32
CA VAL A 107 -0.57 12.92 0.99
C VAL A 107 -2.08 13.19 0.97
N LYS A 108 -2.53 14.32 0.44
CA LYS A 108 -3.96 14.64 0.33
C LYS A 108 -4.68 13.67 -0.59
N ASP A 109 -4.12 13.38 -1.76
CA ASP A 109 -4.70 12.49 -2.76
C ASP A 109 -4.96 11.09 -2.17
N VAL A 110 -3.96 10.49 -1.51
CA VAL A 110 -4.12 9.13 -0.96
C VAL A 110 -5.08 9.10 0.23
N VAL A 111 -5.09 10.14 1.08
CA VAL A 111 -6.00 10.23 2.22
C VAL A 111 -7.45 10.38 1.76
N GLU A 112 -7.70 11.25 0.79
CA GLU A 112 -9.05 11.45 0.24
C GLU A 112 -9.55 10.22 -0.53
N PHE A 113 -8.67 9.52 -1.25
CA PHE A 113 -9.00 8.22 -1.84
C PHE A 113 -9.50 7.24 -0.78
N VAL A 114 -8.73 7.02 0.30
CA VAL A 114 -9.10 6.07 1.36
C VAL A 114 -10.41 6.48 2.03
N LYS A 115 -10.58 7.76 2.38
CA LYS A 115 -11.83 8.27 2.96
C LYS A 115 -13.04 8.01 2.07
N ARG A 116 -12.90 8.28 0.76
CA ARG A 116 -13.98 8.06 -0.21
C ARG A 116 -14.34 6.58 -0.29
N ARG A 117 -13.33 5.70 -0.42
CA ARG A 117 -13.55 4.26 -0.54
C ARG A 117 -14.19 3.63 0.70
N ILE A 118 -13.81 4.08 1.91
CA ILE A 118 -14.44 3.59 3.16
C ILE A 118 -15.92 4.00 3.21
N LYS A 119 -16.26 5.23 2.82
CA LYS A 119 -17.66 5.71 2.82
C LYS A 119 -18.54 5.00 1.79
N SER A 120 -17.98 4.57 0.66
CA SER A 120 -18.74 3.86 -0.38
C SER A 120 -18.96 2.37 -0.08
N GLY A 121 -18.26 1.82 0.93
CA GLY A 121 -18.40 0.42 1.37
C GLY A 121 -19.28 0.24 2.60
N THR A 122 -20.00 1.29 3.04
CA THR A 122 -21.07 1.25 4.05
C THR A 122 -22.40 1.53 3.36
#